data_AF-A0A2D4IQQ9-F1
#
_entry.id   AF-A0A2D4IQQ9-F1
#
_cell.length_a   1.000
_cell.length_b   1.000
_cell.length_c   1.000
_cell.angle_alpha   90.00
_cell.angle_beta   90.00
_cell.angle_gamma   90.00
#
_symmetry.space_group_name_H-M   'P 1'
#
loop_
_entity.id
_entity.type
_entity.pdbx_description
1 polymer ?
#
loop_
_entity_poly.entity_id
_entity_poly.type
_entity_poly.pdbx_seq_one_letter_code
_entity_poly.pdbx_strand_id
1 'polypeptide(L)'
;AAVCATCVVAGHGRGVLELGLAWDMPRIRFGSAEKEHHRWYTRFFGSDGNACPALSHHLLSRYEVWEEKIEAWQGPILANSDLPPWYKSALFNELYFLADGGTLWLELRPEDREALREVQGLSQLLPVLQE
;
A
#
# COMPACT_ATOMS: atom_id res chain seq x y z
N ALA A 1 -1.73 -2.88 -23.45
CA ALA A 1 -1.08 -1.55 -23.55
C ALA A 1 0.42 -1.76 -23.41
N ALA A 2 1.23 -0.88 -23.99
CA ALA A 2 2.69 -0.88 -23.80
C ALA A 2 3.13 0.55 -23.44
N VAL A 3 4.05 0.67 -22.50
CA VAL A 3 4.69 1.92 -22.08
C VAL A 3 6.18 1.75 -22.30
N CYS A 4 6.81 2.73 -22.95
CA CYS A 4 8.24 2.74 -23.24
C CYS A 4 8.80 4.13 -22.92
N ALA A 5 10.02 4.17 -22.41
CA ALA A 5 10.78 5.39 -22.18
C ALA A 5 12.18 5.22 -22.78
N THR A 6 12.80 6.31 -23.22
CA THR A 6 14.14 6.30 -23.82
C THR A 6 14.98 7.39 -23.20
N CYS A 7 16.22 7.06 -22.85
CA CYS A 7 17.21 7.99 -22.31
C CYS A 7 18.52 7.82 -23.11
N VAL A 8 19.12 8.93 -23.52
CA VAL A 8 20.43 8.95 -24.16
C VAL A 8 21.47 9.26 -23.10
N VAL A 9 22.48 8.40 -22.96
CA VAL A 9 23.51 8.53 -21.93
C VAL A 9 24.87 8.73 -22.60
N ALA A 10 25.63 9.73 -22.14
CA ALA A 10 26.98 10.01 -22.62
C ALA A 10 27.99 8.92 -22.17
N GLY A 11 29.17 8.89 -22.79
CA GLY A 11 30.25 8.00 -22.36
C GLY A 11 30.61 8.24 -20.90
N HIS A 12 30.66 7.17 -20.09
CA HIS A 12 30.83 7.22 -18.63
C HIS A 12 29.70 7.95 -17.85
N GLY A 13 28.57 8.23 -18.48
CA GLY A 13 27.40 8.82 -17.83
C GLY A 13 26.47 7.80 -17.18
N ARG A 14 25.45 8.30 -16.47
CA ARG A 14 24.33 7.52 -15.91
C ARG A 14 23.01 8.21 -16.28
N GLY A 15 22.03 7.42 -16.71
CA GLY A 15 20.63 7.85 -16.88
C GLY A 15 19.73 7.03 -15.96
N VAL A 16 18.66 7.63 -15.46
CA VAL A 16 17.63 6.98 -14.64
C VAL A 16 16.28 7.27 -15.28
N LEU A 17 15.40 6.27 -15.26
CA LEU A 17 14.03 6.37 -15.73
C LEU A 17 13.14 5.67 -14.71
N GLU A 18 12.12 6.37 -14.23
CA GLU A 18 11.17 5.88 -13.24
C GLU A 18 9.89 5.40 -13.93
N LEU A 19 9.43 4.21 -13.54
CA LEU A 19 8.21 3.60 -14.05
C LEU A 19 7.31 3.24 -12.87
N GLY A 20 6.02 3.54 -13.01
CA GLY A 20 5.03 3.26 -11.99
C GLY A 20 3.95 2.31 -12.49
N LEU A 21 3.53 1.38 -11.63
CA LEU A 21 2.36 0.53 -11.85
C LEU A 21 1.33 0.84 -10.77
N ALA A 22 0.10 1.12 -11.19
CA ALA A 22 -1.03 1.29 -10.32
C ALA A 22 -2.20 0.41 -10.80
N TRP A 23 -2.99 -0.08 -9.85
CA TRP A 23 -4.19 -0.84 -10.11
C TRP A 23 -5.34 -0.33 -9.24
N ASP A 24 -6.47 -0.06 -9.87
CA ASP A 24 -7.69 0.36 -9.20
C ASP A 24 -8.73 -0.77 -9.28
N MET A 25 -8.78 -1.56 -8.21
CA MET A 25 -9.79 -2.60 -7.99
C MET A 25 -10.53 -2.30 -6.68
N PRO A 26 -11.42 -1.29 -6.66
CA PRO A 26 -11.87 -0.66 -5.42
C PRO A 26 -12.90 -1.50 -4.66
N ARG A 27 -13.60 -2.39 -5.36
CA ARG A 27 -14.73 -3.16 -4.81
C ARG A 27 -14.33 -4.61 -4.53
N ILE A 28 -14.78 -5.13 -3.40
CA ILE A 28 -14.61 -6.51 -2.96
C ILE A 28 -15.99 -7.09 -2.65
N ARG A 29 -16.21 -8.34 -3.05
CA ARG A 29 -17.37 -9.15 -2.62
C ARG A 29 -16.86 -10.47 -2.07
N PHE A 30 -17.44 -10.89 -0.95
CA PHE A 30 -17.14 -12.17 -0.31
C PHE A 30 -18.25 -13.17 -0.61
N GLY A 31 -17.89 -14.45 -0.74
CA GLY A 31 -18.84 -15.58 -0.71
C GLY A 31 -20.12 -15.36 -1.52
N SER A 32 -21.26 -15.32 -0.84
CA SER A 32 -22.62 -15.15 -1.42
C SER A 32 -22.84 -13.83 -2.16
N ALA A 33 -21.85 -12.92 -2.15
CA ALA A 33 -21.89 -11.61 -2.81
C ALA A 33 -23.06 -10.71 -2.36
N GLU A 34 -23.62 -10.98 -1.17
CA GLU A 34 -24.72 -10.19 -0.56
C GLU A 34 -24.34 -8.74 -0.30
N LYS A 35 -23.06 -8.50 0.02
CA LYS A 35 -22.54 -7.18 0.33
C LYS A 35 -21.28 -6.87 -0.48
N GLU A 36 -21.28 -5.67 -1.04
CA GLU A 36 -20.09 -5.06 -1.63
C GLU A 36 -19.38 -4.22 -0.57
N HIS A 37 -18.07 -4.42 -0.46
CA HIS A 37 -17.17 -3.63 0.39
C HIS A 37 -16.18 -2.86 -0.48
N HIS A 38 -15.67 -1.75 0.03
CA HIS A 38 -14.65 -0.96 -0.67
C HIS A 38 -13.31 -1.11 0.02
N ARG A 39 -12.22 -1.15 -0.76
CA ARG A 39 -10.84 -1.17 -0.21
C ARG A 39 -10.54 0.16 0.46
N TRP A 40 -9.77 0.13 1.55
CA TRP A 40 -9.48 1.32 2.36
C TRP A 40 -8.89 2.49 1.55
N TYR A 41 -8.02 2.23 0.55
CA TYR A 41 -7.44 3.32 -0.26
C TYR A 41 -8.48 4.17 -1.00
N THR A 42 -9.70 3.65 -1.22
CA THR A 42 -10.78 4.38 -1.89
C THR A 42 -11.21 5.63 -1.14
N ARG A 43 -10.92 5.72 0.17
CA ARG A 43 -11.07 6.95 0.96
C ARG A 43 -10.32 8.14 0.37
N PHE A 44 -9.17 7.90 -0.27
CA PHE A 44 -8.29 8.94 -0.81
C PHE A 44 -8.44 9.17 -2.31
N PHE A 45 -8.87 8.14 -3.05
CA PHE A 45 -8.88 8.16 -4.51
C PHE A 45 -10.25 7.88 -5.15
N GLY A 46 -11.29 7.66 -4.32
CA GLY A 46 -12.63 7.30 -4.77
C GLY A 46 -12.81 5.80 -5.03
N SER A 47 -14.06 5.39 -5.30
CA SER A 47 -14.45 3.99 -5.54
C SER A 47 -15.12 3.75 -6.90
N ASP A 48 -14.96 4.70 -7.82
CA ASP A 48 -15.56 4.69 -9.16
C ASP A 48 -14.83 3.80 -10.17
N GLY A 49 -13.63 3.30 -9.84
CA GLY A 49 -12.85 2.43 -10.74
C GLY A 49 -12.06 3.19 -11.81
N ASN A 50 -11.84 4.49 -11.61
CA ASN A 50 -11.11 5.38 -12.52
C ASN A 50 -9.91 6.09 -11.86
N ALA A 51 -9.43 5.59 -10.72
CA ALA A 51 -8.39 6.22 -9.91
C ALA A 51 -6.96 6.01 -10.45
N CYS A 52 -6.73 5.08 -11.38
CA CYS A 52 -5.38 4.75 -11.88
C CYS A 52 -4.53 5.97 -12.28
N PRO A 53 -5.05 6.99 -13.01
CA PRO A 53 -4.26 8.19 -13.32
C PRO A 53 -3.81 8.96 -12.07
N ALA A 54 -4.70 9.12 -11.09
CA ALA A 54 -4.40 9.79 -9.83
C ALA A 54 -3.41 8.99 -8.97
N LEU A 55 -3.57 7.66 -8.91
CA LEU A 55 -2.66 6.74 -8.22
C LEU A 55 -1.26 6.79 -8.84
N SER A 56 -1.15 6.69 -10.16
CA SER A 56 0.15 6.75 -10.86
C SER A 56 0.82 8.11 -10.67
N HIS A 57 0.07 9.21 -10.74
CA HIS A 57 0.60 10.54 -10.46
C HIS A 57 1.10 10.64 -9.01
N HIS A 58 0.33 10.12 -8.04
CA HIS A 58 0.72 10.13 -6.63
C HIS A 58 2.00 9.33 -6.39
N LEU A 59 2.10 8.12 -6.97
CA LEU A 59 3.30 7.27 -6.94
C LEU A 59 4.54 8.00 -7.46
N LEU A 60 4.49 8.50 -8.70
CA LEU A 60 5.64 9.13 -9.35
C LEU A 60 6.00 10.50 -8.74
N SER A 61 5.09 11.15 -8.03
CA SER A 61 5.35 12.43 -7.35
C SER A 61 5.88 12.27 -5.92
N ARG A 62 5.88 11.04 -5.36
CA ARG A 62 6.16 10.80 -3.94
C ARG A 62 7.15 9.66 -3.66
N TYR A 63 7.57 8.90 -4.67
CA TYR A 63 8.41 7.72 -4.45
C TYR A 63 9.69 8.02 -3.66
N GLU A 64 10.36 9.15 -3.90
CA GLU A 64 11.59 9.53 -3.17
C GLU A 64 11.33 9.66 -1.65
N VAL A 65 10.22 10.29 -1.27
CA VAL A 65 9.82 10.41 0.15
C VAL A 65 9.53 9.04 0.77
N TRP A 66 9.06 8.08 -0.03
CA TRP A 66 8.83 6.72 0.44
C TRP A 66 10.12 5.92 0.57
N GLU A 67 11.06 6.08 -0.38
CA GLU A 67 12.41 5.52 -0.28
C GLU A 67 13.12 5.99 0.99
N GLU A 68 13.13 7.31 1.24
CA GLU A 68 13.70 7.89 2.47
C GLU A 68 13.09 7.29 3.74
N LYS A 69 11.76 7.12 3.77
CA LYS A 69 11.08 6.52 4.92
C LYS A 69 11.43 5.04 5.07
N ILE A 70 11.56 4.31 3.97
CA ILE A 70 11.95 2.89 3.98
C ILE A 70 13.37 2.75 4.53
N GLU A 71 14.30 3.54 4.03
CA GLU A 71 15.68 3.55 4.51
C GLU A 71 15.77 3.95 5.98
N ALA A 72 15.00 4.95 6.42
CA ALA A 72 15.01 5.43 7.80
C ALA A 72 14.59 4.35 8.79
N TRP A 73 13.57 3.53 8.47
CA TRP A 73 13.14 2.46 9.39
C TRP A 73 14.05 1.22 9.32
N GLN A 74 14.62 0.89 8.15
CA GLN A 74 15.53 -0.24 8.00
C GLN A 74 16.93 0.04 8.56
N GLY A 75 17.38 1.29 8.47
CA GLY A 75 18.74 1.73 8.78
C GLY A 75 19.28 1.25 10.13
N PRO A 76 18.55 1.41 11.26
CA PRO A 76 19.02 0.96 12.57
C PRO A 76 19.33 -0.55 12.64
N ILE A 77 18.54 -1.37 11.94
CA ILE A 77 18.73 -2.83 11.91
C ILE A 77 19.88 -3.19 10.98
N LEU A 78 19.96 -2.54 9.80
CA LEU A 78 21.02 -2.78 8.83
C LEU A 78 22.40 -2.37 9.35
N ALA A 79 22.49 -1.26 10.08
CA ALA A 79 23.74 -0.76 10.66
C ALA A 79 24.25 -1.58 11.85
N ASN A 80 23.41 -2.41 12.47
CA ASN A 80 23.81 -3.21 13.62
C ASN A 80 24.76 -4.35 13.20
N SER A 81 26.02 -4.28 13.59
CA SER A 81 27.05 -5.30 13.28
C SER A 81 26.89 -6.62 14.03
N ASP A 82 26.13 -6.62 15.14
CA ASP A 82 25.92 -7.80 15.97
C ASP A 82 24.92 -8.77 15.33
N LEU A 83 24.14 -8.30 14.36
CA LEU A 83 23.17 -9.09 13.63
C LEU A 83 23.80 -9.70 12.37
N PRO A 84 23.80 -11.04 12.22
CA PRO A 84 24.29 -11.70 11.02
C PRO A 84 23.50 -11.27 9.76
N PRO A 85 24.15 -11.21 8.57
CA PRO A 85 23.47 -10.81 7.33
C PRO A 85 22.25 -11.67 6.96
N TRP A 86 22.31 -12.98 7.20
CA TRP A 86 21.19 -13.89 6.92
C TRP A 86 19.96 -13.56 7.77
N TYR A 87 20.18 -13.12 9.02
CA TYR A 87 19.10 -12.79 9.95
C TYR A 87 18.39 -11.51 9.51
N LYS A 88 19.14 -10.48 9.11
CA LYS A 88 18.56 -9.25 8.53
C LYS A 88 17.73 -9.55 7.29
N SER A 89 18.23 -10.42 6.41
CA SER A 89 17.51 -10.85 5.21
C SER A 89 16.17 -11.52 5.56
N ALA A 90 16.18 -12.51 6.45
CA ALA A 90 14.95 -13.19 6.89
C ALA A 90 13.98 -12.21 7.55
N LEU A 91 14.48 -11.36 8.46
CA LEU A 91 13.65 -10.41 9.21
C LEU A 91 12.86 -9.46 8.30
N PHE A 92 13.47 -8.93 7.23
CA PHE A 92 12.77 -8.05 6.30
C PHE A 92 11.93 -8.81 5.29
N ASN A 93 12.43 -9.92 4.75
CA ASN A 93 11.73 -10.64 3.69
C ASN A 93 10.47 -11.31 4.20
N GLU A 94 10.44 -11.85 5.42
CA GLU A 94 9.24 -12.47 5.99
C GLU A 94 8.06 -11.49 6.19
N LEU A 95 8.32 -10.17 6.19
CA LEU A 95 7.26 -9.16 6.24
C LEU A 95 6.38 -9.15 4.99
N TYR A 96 6.78 -9.82 3.89
CA TYR A 96 5.95 -9.96 2.69
C TYR A 96 4.54 -10.48 3.02
N PHE A 97 4.43 -11.36 4.01
CA PHE A 97 3.17 -11.99 4.39
C PHE A 97 2.14 -10.98 4.92
N LEU A 98 2.57 -9.83 5.44
CA LEU A 98 1.65 -8.76 5.84
C LEU A 98 0.85 -8.21 4.64
N ALA A 99 1.45 -8.17 3.46
CA ALA A 99 0.79 -7.71 2.24
C ALA A 99 0.15 -8.88 1.46
N ASP A 100 0.84 -10.02 1.36
CA ASP A 100 0.48 -11.14 0.47
C ASP A 100 -0.29 -12.27 1.18
N GLY A 101 -0.40 -12.24 2.51
CA GLY A 101 -1.12 -13.23 3.32
C GLY A 101 -2.65 -13.17 3.21
N GLY A 102 -3.19 -12.60 2.13
CA GLY A 102 -4.63 -12.41 1.93
C GLY A 102 -5.22 -11.25 2.74
N THR A 103 -4.41 -10.25 3.08
CA THR A 103 -4.81 -9.10 3.90
C THR A 103 -5.97 -8.32 3.28
N LEU A 104 -7.00 -8.10 4.09
CA LEU A 104 -8.18 -7.31 3.73
C LEU A 104 -8.26 -6.07 4.61
N TRP A 105 -8.14 -4.91 3.98
CA TRP A 105 -8.34 -3.63 4.62
C TRP A 105 -9.46 -2.87 3.90
N LEU A 106 -10.59 -2.74 4.60
CA LEU A 106 -11.85 -2.23 4.05
C LEU A 106 -12.15 -0.83 4.57
N GLU A 107 -12.80 -0.03 3.74
CA GLU A 107 -13.36 1.26 4.14
C GLU A 107 -14.62 1.05 4.99
N LEU A 108 -14.71 1.80 6.09
CA LEU A 108 -15.82 1.73 7.01
C LEU A 108 -16.98 2.63 6.54
N ARG A 109 -17.99 2.03 5.90
CA ARG A 109 -19.16 2.79 5.39
C ARG A 109 -20.14 3.14 6.51
N PRO A 110 -21.02 4.15 6.31
CA PRO A 110 -21.99 4.55 7.34
C PRO A 110 -22.88 3.41 7.85
N GLU A 111 -23.34 2.55 6.96
CA GLU A 111 -24.12 1.35 7.30
C GLU A 111 -23.34 0.32 8.15
N ASP A 112 -22.02 0.21 7.94
CA ASP A 112 -21.14 -0.66 8.73
C ASP A 112 -20.91 -0.08 10.13
N ARG A 113 -20.89 1.25 10.27
CA ARG A 113 -20.69 1.93 11.56
C ARG A 113 -21.84 1.67 12.53
N GLU A 114 -23.08 1.76 12.07
CA GLU A 114 -24.24 1.51 12.92
C GLU A 114 -24.26 0.04 13.39
N ALA A 115 -23.97 -0.91 12.48
CA ALA A 115 -23.84 -2.31 12.84
C ALA A 115 -22.74 -2.55 13.91
N LEU A 116 -21.60 -1.88 13.81
CA LEU A 116 -20.51 -2.00 14.80
C LEU A 116 -20.83 -1.40 16.18
N ARG A 117 -21.71 -0.39 16.26
CA ARG A 117 -22.14 0.19 17.53
C ARG A 117 -23.01 -0.78 18.32
N GLU A 118 -23.76 -1.63 17.64
CA GLU A 118 -24.64 -2.63 18.24
C GLU A 118 -23.86 -3.85 18.76
N VAL A 119 -22.60 -4.05 18.30
CA VAL A 119 -21.74 -5.15 18.75
C VAL A 119 -20.94 -4.76 19.99
N GLN A 120 -21.25 -5.42 21.12
CA GLN A 120 -20.52 -5.24 22.38
C GLN A 120 -19.02 -5.52 22.21
N GLY A 121 -18.19 -4.60 22.68
CA GLY A 121 -16.73 -4.75 22.65
C GLY A 121 -16.08 -4.52 21.29
N LEU A 122 -16.76 -3.93 20.30
CA LEU A 122 -16.13 -3.38 19.08
C LEU A 122 -16.29 -1.86 18.96
N SER A 123 -17.22 -1.27 19.71
CA SER A 123 -17.45 0.18 19.73
C SER A 123 -16.18 1.00 20.07
N GLN A 124 -15.28 0.49 20.91
CA GLN A 124 -14.04 1.18 21.27
C GLN A 124 -12.98 1.20 20.16
N LEU A 125 -13.15 0.39 19.11
CA LEU A 125 -12.26 0.39 17.93
C LEU A 125 -12.68 1.43 16.88
N LEU A 126 -13.89 2.00 17.02
CA LEU A 126 -14.40 2.99 16.07
C LEU A 126 -13.46 4.17 15.84
N PRO A 127 -12.81 4.78 16.85
CA PRO A 127 -11.88 5.89 16.61
C PRO A 127 -10.70 5.49 15.70
N VAL A 128 -10.13 4.31 15.90
CA VAL A 128 -8.99 3.79 15.12
C VAL A 128 -9.40 3.47 13.68
N LEU A 129 -10.63 3.01 13.46
CA LEU A 129 -11.15 2.72 12.12
C LEU A 129 -11.56 3.98 11.33
N GLN A 130 -11.53 5.15 11.98
CA GLN A 130 -11.91 6.44 11.41
C GLN A 130 -10.73 7.32 11.02
N GLU A 131 -9.53 7.03 11.52
CA GLU A 131 -8.26 7.55 10.98
C GLU A 131 -8.03 7.04 9.55
#